data_AF-A0A7S2KTE2-F1
#
_entry.id   AF-A0A7S2KTE2-F1
#
_cell.length_a   1.000
_cell.length_b   1.000
_cell.length_c   1.000
_cell.angle_alpha   90.00
_cell.angle_beta   90.00
_cell.angle_gamma   90.00
#
_symmetry.space_group_name_H-M   'P 1'
#
loop_
_entity.id
_entity.type
_entity.pdbx_description
1 polymer ?
#
loop_
_entity_poly.entity_id
_entity_poly.type
_entity_poly.pdbx_seq_one_letter_code
_entity_poly.pdbx_strand_id
1 'polypeptide(L)'
;IYPALLGMAPRHECYSTALRIFVYPLHEKTRGVLHCQHGQWGLEALIPHWLRQGSCVTEDPGEADFFLVPWHTWCDRMVYRLNQTRREISKIYIDLMRRHKEFLPHWSRNGGKDHIFIFSDQGLNFFPEWRDWIPHSIFLLTEALTPHCGPTCFNPWKDVVVPGHTDYFRYRRMMAWNRPSDERNLLFNFHGRYPGL
;
A
#
# COMPACT_ATOMS: atom_id res chain seq x y z
N ILE A 1 4.57 16.78 8.55
CA ILE A 1 3.36 15.93 8.57
C ILE A 1 2.73 16.01 7.19
N TYR A 2 2.25 14.91 6.64
CA TYR A 2 1.54 14.91 5.36
C TYR A 2 0.14 15.55 5.51
N PRO A 3 -0.18 16.65 4.79
CA PRO A 3 -1.50 17.26 4.85
C PRO A 3 -2.63 16.28 4.48
N ALA A 4 -2.32 15.31 3.61
CA ALA A 4 -3.25 14.28 3.18
C ALA A 4 -3.84 13.48 4.35
N LEU A 5 -3.00 13.14 5.35
CA LEU A 5 -3.41 12.39 6.54
C LEU A 5 -4.30 13.20 7.48
N LEU A 6 -4.32 14.53 7.34
CA LEU A 6 -5.15 15.44 8.13
C LEU A 6 -6.42 15.87 7.38
N GLY A 7 -6.67 15.36 6.17
CA GLY A 7 -7.76 15.85 5.33
C GLY A 7 -7.52 17.27 4.79
N MET A 8 -6.28 17.79 4.88
CA MET A 8 -5.94 19.17 4.53
C MET A 8 -5.29 19.31 3.15
N ALA A 9 -5.03 18.21 2.44
CA ALA A 9 -4.53 18.30 1.08
C ALA A 9 -5.67 18.71 0.12
N PRO A 10 -5.37 19.50 -0.93
CA PRO A 10 -6.34 19.78 -1.97
C PRO A 10 -6.86 18.49 -2.61
N ARG A 11 -8.13 18.49 -3.01
CA ARG A 11 -8.66 17.44 -3.88
C ARG A 11 -7.87 17.41 -5.18
N HIS A 12 -7.70 16.22 -5.74
CA HIS A 12 -7.00 16.03 -7.01
C HIS A 12 -7.84 15.20 -7.97
N GLU A 13 -7.68 15.45 -9.27
CA GLU A 13 -8.44 14.76 -10.31
C GLU A 13 -7.86 13.39 -10.69
N CYS A 14 -7.05 12.80 -9.80
CA CYS A 14 -6.29 11.55 -10.05
C CYS A 14 -5.61 11.51 -11.43
N TYR A 15 -4.97 12.61 -11.85
CA TYR A 15 -4.36 12.74 -13.18
C TYR A 15 -5.35 12.56 -14.34
N SER A 16 -6.62 12.95 -14.13
CA SER A 16 -7.74 12.86 -15.08
C SER A 16 -7.98 11.45 -15.63
N THR A 17 -7.57 10.44 -14.86
CA THR A 17 -7.85 9.04 -15.18
C THR A 17 -9.34 8.72 -15.06
N ALA A 18 -9.81 7.75 -15.86
CA ALA A 18 -11.14 7.17 -15.71
C ALA A 18 -11.22 6.08 -14.61
N LEU A 19 -10.09 5.77 -13.95
CA LEU A 19 -9.98 4.73 -12.95
C LEU A 19 -10.92 4.96 -11.77
N ARG A 20 -11.63 3.90 -11.35
CA ARG A 20 -12.49 3.88 -10.17
C ARG A 20 -12.02 2.84 -9.16
N ILE A 21 -11.66 3.30 -7.98
CA ILE A 21 -11.18 2.46 -6.87
C ILE A 21 -12.21 2.52 -5.75
N PHE A 22 -12.72 1.36 -5.36
CA PHE A 22 -13.51 1.25 -4.13
C PHE A 22 -12.57 0.94 -2.96
N VAL A 23 -12.63 1.73 -1.89
CA VAL A 23 -11.82 1.51 -0.69
C VAL A 23 -12.69 0.83 0.37
N TYR A 24 -12.35 -0.40 0.76
CA TYR A 24 -13.14 -1.07 1.79
C TYR A 24 -13.17 -0.29 3.11
N PRO A 25 -14.34 -0.14 3.75
CA PRO A 25 -14.47 0.53 5.04
C PRO A 25 -14.08 -0.44 6.17
N LEU A 26 -12.82 -0.89 6.16
CA LEU A 26 -12.27 -1.66 7.26
C LEU A 26 -12.04 -0.71 8.43
N HIS A 27 -12.45 -1.10 9.63
CA HIS A 27 -12.15 -0.31 10.83
C HIS A 27 -10.65 -0.02 10.86
N GLU A 28 -10.29 1.27 10.90
CA GLU A 28 -8.89 1.68 11.07
C GLU A 28 -8.43 1.18 12.44
N LYS A 29 -7.80 0.01 12.46
CA LYS A 29 -7.25 -0.60 13.67
C LYS A 29 -5.94 0.03 14.11
N THR A 30 -5.42 1.00 13.34
CA THR A 30 -4.19 1.67 13.73
C THR A 30 -4.43 2.49 14.99
N ARG A 31 -3.44 2.50 15.88
CA ARG A 31 -3.46 3.36 17.07
C ARG A 31 -3.34 4.87 16.74
N GLY A 32 -3.37 5.24 15.45
CA GLY A 32 -3.25 6.59 14.93
C GLY A 32 -2.47 6.66 13.61
N VAL A 33 -3.13 7.06 12.52
CA VAL A 33 -2.54 7.14 11.18
C VAL A 33 -1.36 8.13 11.09
N LEU A 34 -1.35 9.17 11.92
CA LEU A 34 -0.30 10.19 11.90
C LEU A 34 1.07 9.66 12.34
N HIS A 35 1.10 8.70 13.25
CA HIS A 35 2.37 8.08 13.63
C HIS A 35 2.89 7.15 12.53
N CYS A 36 1.99 6.59 11.71
CA CYS A 36 2.34 5.70 10.62
C CYS A 36 3.10 6.36 9.48
N GLN A 37 3.13 7.69 9.39
CA GLN A 37 3.62 8.42 8.21
C GLN A 37 5.14 8.33 7.91
N HIS A 38 5.90 7.55 8.68
CA HIS A 38 7.35 7.54 8.65
C HIS A 38 7.93 6.28 7.99
N GLY A 39 9.02 6.47 7.25
CA GLY A 39 9.74 5.39 6.57
C GLY A 39 8.86 4.68 5.54
N GLN A 40 9.32 3.52 5.09
CA GLN A 40 8.62 2.73 4.07
C GLN A 40 7.20 2.27 4.49
N TRP A 41 6.91 2.22 5.78
CA TRP A 41 5.61 1.80 6.33
C TRP A 41 4.53 2.86 6.21
N GLY A 42 4.93 4.13 6.00
CA GLY A 42 4.00 5.22 5.73
C GLY A 42 3.13 5.00 4.50
N LEU A 43 3.55 4.14 3.57
CA LEU A 43 2.76 3.76 2.42
C LEU A 43 1.36 3.24 2.82
N GLU A 44 1.30 2.37 3.84
CA GLU A 44 0.05 1.75 4.31
C GLU A 44 -0.95 2.82 4.75
N ALA A 45 -0.47 3.89 5.40
CA ALA A 45 -1.29 5.01 5.84
C ALA A 45 -1.61 5.99 4.71
N LEU A 46 -0.61 6.37 3.92
CA LEU A 46 -0.71 7.50 3.00
C LEU A 46 -1.56 7.20 1.77
N ILE A 47 -1.48 5.98 1.23
CA ILE A 47 -2.19 5.66 -0.01
C ILE A 47 -3.71 5.68 0.16
N PRO A 48 -4.29 5.01 1.17
CA PRO A 48 -5.73 5.11 1.40
C PRO A 48 -6.19 6.56 1.61
N HIS A 49 -5.41 7.37 2.32
CA HIS A 49 -5.75 8.77 2.61
C HIS A 49 -5.63 9.69 1.40
N TRP A 50 -4.59 9.51 0.59
CA TRP A 50 -4.42 10.23 -0.67
C TRP A 50 -5.54 9.86 -1.65
N LEU A 51 -5.86 8.57 -1.81
CA LEU A 51 -6.94 8.13 -2.69
C LEU A 51 -8.28 8.74 -2.30
N ARG A 52 -8.63 8.79 -1.00
CA ARG A 52 -9.87 9.41 -0.51
C ARG A 52 -9.98 10.91 -0.83
N GLN A 53 -8.89 11.58 -1.17
CA GLN A 53 -8.88 12.99 -1.61
C GLN A 53 -8.99 13.13 -3.13
N GLY A 54 -8.89 12.02 -3.85
CA GLY A 54 -8.91 11.97 -5.30
C GLY A 54 -10.31 11.74 -5.88
N SER A 55 -10.50 12.13 -7.13
CA SER A 55 -11.72 11.85 -7.90
C SER A 55 -11.84 10.40 -8.40
N CYS A 56 -10.79 9.59 -8.23
CA CYS A 56 -10.76 8.20 -8.66
C CYS A 56 -11.30 7.21 -7.61
N VAL A 57 -11.78 7.68 -6.47
CA VAL A 57 -12.49 6.82 -5.51
C VAL A 57 -13.99 6.83 -5.83
N THR A 58 -14.59 5.64 -5.85
CA THR A 58 -16.04 5.48 -5.98
C THR A 58 -16.64 4.94 -4.69
N GLU A 59 -17.85 5.41 -4.36
CA GLU A 59 -18.67 4.85 -3.29
C GLU A 59 -19.53 3.66 -3.78
N ASP A 60 -19.67 3.50 -5.10
CA ASP A 60 -20.38 2.38 -5.71
C ASP A 60 -19.40 1.25 -6.07
N PRO A 61 -19.42 0.11 -5.36
CA PRO A 61 -18.55 -1.02 -5.67
C PRO A 61 -18.87 -1.68 -7.02
N GLY A 62 -20.08 -1.46 -7.58
CA GLY A 62 -20.47 -1.95 -8.90
C GLY A 62 -19.74 -1.25 -10.05
N GLU A 63 -19.33 0.01 -9.84
CA GLU A 63 -18.56 0.79 -10.80
C GLU A 63 -17.04 0.64 -10.67
N ALA A 64 -16.58 -0.01 -9.60
CA ALA A 64 -15.16 -0.11 -9.29
C ALA A 64 -14.40 -1.00 -10.28
N ASP A 65 -13.24 -0.51 -10.73
CA ASP A 65 -12.24 -1.27 -11.48
C ASP A 65 -11.37 -2.10 -10.53
N PHE A 66 -11.04 -1.53 -9.36
CA PHE A 66 -10.25 -2.17 -8.32
C PHE A 66 -10.80 -1.91 -6.92
N PHE A 67 -10.46 -2.80 -6.00
CA PHE A 67 -10.83 -2.73 -4.59
C PHE A 67 -9.57 -2.61 -3.74
N LEU A 68 -9.39 -1.47 -3.08
CA LEU A 68 -8.32 -1.33 -2.10
C LEU A 68 -8.72 -2.00 -0.78
N VAL A 69 -7.83 -2.83 -0.24
CA VAL A 69 -7.91 -3.39 1.11
C VAL A 69 -6.98 -2.57 2.02
N PRO A 70 -7.48 -1.49 2.68
CA PRO A 70 -6.65 -0.60 3.48
C PRO A 70 -6.31 -1.28 4.81
N TRP A 71 -5.17 -1.95 4.86
CA TRP A 71 -4.71 -2.65 6.05
C TRP A 71 -3.32 -2.16 6.45
N HIS A 72 -3.08 -2.03 7.76
CA HIS A 72 -1.94 -1.29 8.31
C HIS A 72 -1.08 -2.10 9.29
N THR A 73 -1.02 -3.43 9.09
CA THR A 73 -0.38 -4.33 10.07
C THR A 73 1.06 -3.95 10.38
N TRP A 74 1.77 -3.41 9.39
CA TRP A 74 3.19 -3.16 9.54
C TRP A 74 3.48 -1.82 10.21
N CYS A 75 2.64 -0.80 9.96
CA CYS A 75 2.65 0.37 10.85
C CYS A 75 2.41 -0.05 12.31
N ASP A 76 1.39 -0.86 12.58
CA ASP A 76 1.07 -1.29 13.94
C ASP A 76 2.28 -1.95 14.62
N ARG A 77 3.00 -2.82 13.90
CA ARG A 77 4.22 -3.41 14.44
C ARG A 77 5.36 -2.41 14.60
N MET A 78 5.74 -1.71 13.54
CA MET A 78 7.00 -0.96 13.48
C MET A 78 6.93 0.38 14.20
N VAL A 79 5.78 1.04 14.14
CA VAL A 79 5.57 2.36 14.72
C VAL A 79 5.08 2.24 16.16
N TYR A 80 4.10 1.38 16.42
CA TYR A 80 3.59 1.17 17.79
C TYR A 80 4.38 0.14 18.59
N ARG A 81 5.45 -0.43 18.00
CA ARG A 81 6.34 -1.43 18.62
C ARG A 81 5.55 -2.58 19.22
N LEU A 82 4.47 -2.99 18.56
CA LEU A 82 3.73 -4.15 18.99
C LEU A 82 4.64 -5.37 18.82
N ASN A 83 4.81 -6.12 19.90
CA ASN A 83 5.67 -7.30 19.93
C ASN A 83 4.97 -8.51 19.31
N GLN A 84 4.32 -8.29 18.17
CA GLN A 84 3.56 -9.30 17.45
C GLN A 84 4.51 -10.26 16.75
N THR A 85 4.33 -11.53 17.05
CA THR A 85 4.96 -12.63 16.34
C THR A 85 4.44 -12.69 14.91
N ARG A 86 5.21 -13.36 14.04
CA ARG A 86 4.78 -13.68 12.68
C ARG A 86 3.44 -14.41 12.63
N ARG A 87 3.20 -15.31 13.58
CA ARG A 87 1.96 -16.07 13.66
C ARG A 87 0.76 -15.18 13.96
N GLU A 88 0.91 -14.19 14.83
CA GLU A 88 -0.17 -13.25 15.17
C GLU A 88 -0.51 -12.35 13.99
N ILE A 89 0.50 -11.85 13.26
CA ILE A 89 0.28 -11.05 12.06
C ILE A 89 -0.38 -11.87 10.94
N SER A 90 0.14 -13.06 10.65
CA SER A 90 -0.48 -13.95 9.65
C SER A 90 -1.94 -14.25 10.01
N LYS A 91 -2.23 -14.54 11.28
CA LYS A 91 -3.59 -14.82 11.75
C LYS A 91 -4.57 -13.67 11.46
N ILE A 92 -4.12 -12.41 11.51
CA ILE A 92 -4.96 -11.26 11.16
C ILE A 92 -5.44 -11.35 9.70
N TYR A 93 -4.53 -11.62 8.76
CA TYR A 93 -4.89 -11.77 7.35
C TYR A 93 -5.75 -13.01 7.10
N ILE A 94 -5.42 -14.14 7.75
CA ILE A 94 -6.22 -15.36 7.65
C ILE A 94 -7.64 -15.13 8.17
N ASP A 95 -7.80 -14.44 9.30
CA ASP A 95 -9.12 -14.16 9.87
C ASP A 95 -9.92 -13.16 8.99
N LEU A 96 -9.26 -12.17 8.39
CA LEU A 96 -9.86 -11.29 7.37
C LEU A 96 -10.39 -12.12 6.19
N MET A 97 -9.58 -13.03 5.65
CA MET A 97 -9.95 -13.83 4.48
C MET A 97 -11.00 -14.90 4.80
N ARG A 98 -10.98 -15.50 6.00
CA ARG A 98 -12.07 -16.38 6.47
C ARG A 98 -13.41 -15.65 6.57
N ARG A 99 -13.37 -14.37 6.90
CA ARG A 99 -14.54 -13.49 7.01
C ARG A 99 -14.67 -12.54 5.82
N HIS A 100 -14.14 -12.91 4.64
CA HIS A 100 -14.18 -12.03 3.47
C HIS A 100 -15.62 -11.66 3.08
N LYS A 101 -16.61 -12.53 3.29
CA LYS A 101 -18.02 -12.18 2.99
C LYS A 101 -18.54 -11.00 3.82
N GLU A 102 -17.98 -10.80 5.02
CA GLU A 102 -18.33 -9.70 5.92
C GLU A 102 -17.47 -8.46 5.64
N PHE A 103 -16.15 -8.63 5.52
CA PHE A 103 -15.22 -7.52 5.43
C PHE A 103 -14.88 -7.08 4.00
N LEU A 104 -14.93 -8.02 3.06
CA LEU A 104 -14.60 -7.85 1.65
C LEU A 104 -15.73 -8.41 0.75
N PRO A 105 -16.99 -7.94 0.88
CA PRO A 105 -18.15 -8.56 0.24
C PRO A 105 -18.05 -8.72 -1.29
N HIS A 106 -17.19 -7.96 -1.97
CA HIS A 106 -16.97 -8.06 -3.41
C HIS A 106 -15.79 -8.95 -3.81
N TRP A 107 -15.13 -9.61 -2.85
CA TRP A 107 -14.02 -10.55 -3.09
C TRP A 107 -14.33 -11.59 -4.16
N SER A 108 -15.52 -12.20 -4.07
CA SER A 108 -15.93 -13.28 -4.97
C SER A 108 -16.23 -12.83 -6.41
N ARG A 109 -16.30 -11.52 -6.69
CA ARG A 109 -16.55 -10.98 -8.04
C ARG A 109 -15.53 -11.47 -9.05
N ASN A 110 -14.24 -11.42 -8.68
CA ASN A 110 -13.13 -11.85 -9.54
C ASN A 110 -12.13 -12.73 -8.79
N GLY A 111 -12.55 -13.35 -7.68
CA GLY A 111 -11.71 -14.21 -6.86
C GLY A 111 -10.46 -13.50 -6.33
N GLY A 112 -10.57 -12.22 -6.00
CA GLY A 112 -9.46 -11.43 -5.46
C GLY A 112 -8.56 -10.74 -6.48
N LYS A 113 -8.72 -10.97 -7.79
CA LYS A 113 -7.82 -10.44 -8.84
C LYS A 113 -7.81 -8.92 -8.96
N ASP A 114 -8.92 -8.29 -8.62
CA ASP A 114 -9.14 -6.85 -8.58
C ASP A 114 -8.90 -6.24 -7.19
N HIS A 115 -8.46 -7.05 -6.22
CA HIS A 115 -8.17 -6.60 -4.86
C HIS A 115 -6.70 -6.23 -4.71
N ILE A 116 -6.47 -5.00 -4.22
CA ILE A 116 -5.15 -4.44 -3.98
C ILE A 116 -4.84 -4.53 -2.48
N PHE A 117 -3.80 -5.27 -2.11
CA PHE A 117 -3.24 -5.31 -0.76
C PHE A 117 -1.95 -4.51 -0.70
N ILE A 118 -1.75 -3.75 0.36
CA ILE A 118 -0.51 -3.03 0.61
C ILE A 118 0.35 -3.86 1.56
N PHE A 119 1.58 -4.18 1.14
CA PHE A 119 2.60 -4.75 2.02
C PHE A 119 3.81 -3.83 1.99
N SER A 120 4.01 -3.10 3.08
CA SER A 120 5.25 -2.36 3.26
C SER A 120 6.37 -3.26 3.79
N ASP A 121 7.62 -2.93 3.43
CA ASP A 121 8.83 -3.62 3.88
C ASP A 121 8.76 -5.12 3.61
N GLN A 122 9.23 -5.94 4.55
CA GLN A 122 9.09 -7.38 4.54
C GLN A 122 7.67 -7.89 4.88
N GLY A 123 6.61 -7.12 4.65
CA GLY A 123 5.24 -7.48 5.05
C GLY A 123 4.81 -8.89 4.59
N LEU A 124 5.21 -9.31 3.39
CA LEU A 124 4.94 -10.65 2.86
C LEU A 124 5.61 -11.79 3.66
N ASN A 125 6.76 -11.55 4.30
CA ASN A 125 7.38 -12.55 5.19
C ASN A 125 6.51 -12.86 6.40
N PHE A 126 5.67 -11.91 6.81
CA PHE A 126 4.83 -12.03 7.99
C PHE A 126 3.43 -12.58 7.70
N PHE A 127 3.13 -12.84 6.43
CA PHE A 127 1.95 -13.57 5.98
C PHE A 127 2.33 -14.60 4.89
N PRO A 128 3.16 -15.61 5.18
CA PRO A 128 3.64 -16.56 4.17
C PRO A 128 2.53 -17.34 3.45
N GLU A 129 1.39 -17.52 4.11
CA GLU A 129 0.20 -18.20 3.59
C GLU A 129 -0.53 -17.38 2.52
N TRP A 130 -0.06 -16.18 2.16
CA TRP A 130 -0.67 -15.36 1.10
C TRP A 130 -0.90 -16.12 -0.21
N ARG A 131 -0.05 -17.12 -0.51
CA ARG A 131 -0.18 -17.99 -1.70
C ARG A 131 -1.43 -18.85 -1.68
N ASP A 132 -1.93 -19.19 -0.50
CA ASP A 132 -3.13 -20.01 -0.34
C ASP A 132 -4.39 -19.14 -0.28
N TRP A 133 -4.26 -17.92 0.24
CA TRP A 133 -5.41 -17.06 0.55
C TRP A 133 -5.68 -15.96 -0.47
N ILE A 134 -4.64 -15.34 -1.03
CA ILE A 134 -4.74 -14.17 -1.93
C ILE A 134 -3.76 -14.25 -3.12
N PRO A 135 -3.52 -15.43 -3.76
CA PRO A 135 -2.45 -15.58 -4.76
C PRO A 135 -2.62 -14.72 -6.02
N HIS A 136 -3.85 -14.35 -6.33
CA HIS A 136 -4.18 -13.63 -7.56
C HIS A 136 -4.38 -12.13 -7.35
N SER A 137 -4.39 -11.68 -6.11
CA SER A 137 -4.53 -10.26 -5.78
C SER A 137 -3.32 -9.45 -6.19
N ILE A 138 -3.55 -8.16 -6.37
CA ILE A 138 -2.53 -7.17 -6.70
C ILE A 138 -1.83 -6.76 -5.41
N PHE A 139 -0.52 -6.83 -5.39
CA PHE A 139 0.27 -6.36 -4.26
C PHE A 139 0.93 -5.03 -4.58
N LEU A 140 0.71 -4.07 -3.69
CA LEU A 140 1.44 -2.83 -3.67
C LEU A 140 2.56 -2.96 -2.64
N LEU A 141 3.79 -3.06 -3.14
CA LEU A 141 4.98 -3.40 -2.37
C LEU A 141 5.93 -2.21 -2.27
N THR A 142 6.74 -2.14 -1.21
CA THR A 142 7.91 -1.26 -1.19
C THR A 142 9.20 -1.94 -1.64
N GLU A 143 9.21 -3.27 -1.69
CA GLU A 143 10.34 -4.09 -2.10
C GLU A 143 9.87 -5.20 -3.05
N ALA A 144 10.48 -5.28 -4.24
CA ALA A 144 10.24 -6.39 -5.17
C ALA A 144 10.89 -7.70 -4.69
N LEU A 145 11.99 -7.58 -3.94
CA LEU A 145 12.78 -8.70 -3.44
C LEU A 145 12.77 -8.68 -1.91
N THR A 146 11.83 -9.40 -1.32
CA THR A 146 11.79 -9.60 0.12
C THR A 146 12.70 -10.78 0.51
N PRO A 147 13.69 -10.60 1.40
CA PRO A 147 14.55 -11.70 1.87
C PRO A 147 13.72 -12.87 2.40
N HIS A 148 14.11 -14.11 2.12
CA HIS A 148 13.41 -15.34 2.56
C HIS A 148 12.01 -15.59 1.96
N CYS A 149 11.48 -14.68 1.13
CA CYS A 149 10.19 -14.86 0.47
C CYS A 149 10.32 -15.69 -0.83
N GLY A 150 11.50 -15.62 -1.46
CA GLY A 150 11.81 -16.31 -2.72
C GLY A 150 11.42 -15.49 -3.96
N PRO A 151 11.73 -16.01 -5.18
CA PRO A 151 11.59 -15.25 -6.43
C PRO A 151 10.12 -15.02 -6.84
N THR A 152 9.16 -15.68 -6.19
CA THR A 152 7.74 -15.64 -6.55
C THR A 152 6.91 -14.68 -5.73
N CYS A 153 7.52 -13.91 -4.82
CA CYS A 153 6.79 -12.97 -3.97
C CYS A 153 6.37 -11.69 -4.66
N PHE A 154 7.03 -11.36 -5.76
CA PHE A 154 6.63 -10.29 -6.65
C PHE A 154 6.32 -10.88 -8.02
N ASN A 155 5.18 -10.51 -8.58
CA ASN A 155 4.80 -10.85 -9.93
C ASN A 155 4.72 -9.56 -10.78
N PRO A 156 5.63 -9.38 -11.76
CA PRO A 156 5.69 -8.15 -12.55
C PRO A 156 4.46 -7.90 -13.43
N TRP A 157 3.60 -8.90 -13.61
CA TRP A 157 2.38 -8.78 -14.41
C TRP A 157 1.17 -8.25 -13.64
N LYS A 158 1.22 -8.25 -12.30
CA LYS A 158 0.10 -7.81 -11.46
C LYS A 158 0.50 -6.90 -10.31
N ASP A 159 1.71 -7.04 -9.78
CA ASP A 159 2.16 -6.33 -8.59
C ASP A 159 2.87 -5.03 -8.97
N VAL A 160 2.78 -4.04 -8.09
CA VAL A 160 3.37 -2.71 -8.30
C VAL A 160 4.30 -2.40 -7.14
N VAL A 161 5.51 -1.94 -7.48
CA VAL A 161 6.48 -1.50 -6.48
C VAL A 161 6.44 0.02 -6.39
N VAL A 162 6.08 0.54 -5.22
CA VAL A 162 6.17 1.96 -4.90
C VAL A 162 7.38 2.13 -3.99
N PRO A 163 8.40 2.90 -4.40
CA PRO A 163 9.59 3.10 -3.59
C PRO A 163 9.25 3.50 -2.16
N GLY A 164 10.04 2.96 -1.21
CA GLY A 164 9.93 3.29 0.20
C GLY A 164 9.81 4.79 0.42
N HIS A 165 8.81 5.16 1.20
CA HIS A 165 8.39 6.53 1.38
C HIS A 165 9.46 7.38 2.11
N THR A 166 9.72 8.59 1.59
CA THR A 166 10.58 9.61 2.22
C THR A 166 9.72 10.62 2.99
N ASP A 167 10.26 11.25 4.03
CA ASP A 167 9.51 12.25 4.80
C ASP A 167 9.04 13.44 3.94
N TYR A 168 7.91 14.04 4.33
CA TYR A 168 7.21 15.07 3.53
C TYR A 168 8.11 16.22 3.11
N PHE A 169 8.96 16.70 4.03
CA PHE A 169 9.83 17.82 3.75
C PHE A 169 10.88 17.47 2.70
N ARG A 170 11.53 16.30 2.82
CA ARG A 170 12.48 15.83 1.82
C ARG A 170 11.80 15.61 0.47
N TYR A 171 10.63 14.97 0.44
CA TYR A 171 9.86 14.80 -0.79
C TYR A 171 9.53 16.14 -1.47
N ARG A 172 9.00 17.11 -0.72
CA ARG A 172 8.67 18.44 -1.25
C ARG A 172 9.90 19.17 -1.76
N ARG A 173 11.02 19.07 -1.06
CA ARG A 173 12.29 19.64 -1.50
C ARG A 173 12.75 18.99 -2.80
N MET A 174 12.71 17.66 -2.92
CA MET A 174 13.06 16.96 -4.16
C MET A 174 12.15 17.38 -5.33
N MET A 175 10.84 17.42 -5.11
CA MET A 175 9.86 17.83 -6.13
C MET A 175 10.07 19.27 -6.62
N ALA A 176 10.53 20.19 -5.75
CA ALA A 176 10.81 21.57 -6.14
C ALA A 176 11.95 21.69 -7.17
N TRP A 177 12.80 20.67 -7.30
CA TRP A 177 13.89 20.61 -8.28
C TRP A 177 13.61 19.62 -9.42
N ASN A 178 12.46 18.92 -9.40
CA ASN A 178 12.11 17.99 -10.46
C ASN A 178 11.76 18.75 -11.74
N ARG A 179 12.39 18.35 -12.84
CA ARG A 179 12.02 18.82 -14.19
C ARG A 179 10.93 17.93 -14.79
N PRO A 180 10.19 18.38 -15.82
CA PRO A 180 9.42 17.50 -16.69
C PRO A 180 10.25 16.32 -17.20
N SER A 181 9.64 15.15 -17.40
CA SER A 181 10.39 13.92 -17.74
C SER A 181 11.19 14.03 -19.04
N ASP A 182 10.70 14.81 -19.99
CA ASP A 182 11.32 15.16 -21.28
C ASP A 182 12.50 16.15 -21.16
N GLU A 183 12.59 16.88 -20.05
CA GLU A 183 13.70 17.80 -19.75
C GLU A 183 14.78 17.20 -18.84
N ARG A 184 14.62 15.93 -18.46
CA ARG A 184 15.55 15.24 -17.56
C ARG A 184 16.65 14.54 -18.35
N ASN A 185 17.89 14.95 -18.11
CA ASN A 185 19.07 14.21 -18.57
C ASN A 185 19.21 12.83 -17.89
N LEU A 186 18.64 12.68 -16.69
CA LEU A 186 18.62 11.43 -15.92
C LEU A 186 17.16 11.12 -15.51
N LEU A 187 16.63 9.98 -15.97
CA LEU A 187 15.24 9.59 -15.71
C LEU A 187 14.99 9.17 -14.25
N PHE A 188 16.01 8.63 -13.58
CA PHE A 188 15.94 8.19 -12.19
C PHE A 188 17.28 8.38 -11.48
N ASN A 189 17.23 8.67 -10.18
CA ASN A 189 18.39 8.68 -9.30
C ASN A 189 18.06 7.85 -8.05
N PHE A 190 18.93 6.90 -7.74
CA PHE A 190 18.79 6.04 -6.56
C PHE A 190 19.59 6.63 -5.39
N HIS A 191 18.88 7.01 -4.33
CA HIS A 191 19.50 7.31 -3.04
C HIS A 191 19.27 6.14 -2.08
N GLY A 192 20.22 5.22 -2.03
CA GLY A 192 20.22 4.13 -1.07
C GLY A 192 21.64 3.67 -0.76
N ARG A 193 21.76 2.78 0.23
CA ARG A 193 23.02 2.08 0.48
C ARG A 193 22.97 0.78 -0.33
N TYR A 194 23.90 0.61 -1.25
CA TYR A 194 24.19 -0.71 -1.79
C TYR A 194 25.02 -1.44 -0.73
N PRO A 195 24.54 -2.54 -0.14
CA PRO A 195 25.41 -3.43 0.61
C PRO A 195 26.31 -4.10 -0.43
N GLY A 196 27.52 -3.56 -0.62
CA GLY A 196 28.51 -4.13 -1.52
C GLY A 196 29.27 -5.28 -0.86
N LEU A 197 29.30 -6.40 -1.60
CA LEU A 197 30.14 -7.61 -1.56
C LEU A 197 30.64 -8.09 -0.19
#